data_AF-A0A3D9ZVU1-F1
#
_entry.id   AF-A0A3D9ZVU1-F1
#
_cell.length_a   1.000
_cell.length_b   1.000
_cell.length_c   1.000
_cell.angle_alpha   90.00
_cell.angle_beta   90.00
_cell.angle_gamma   90.00
#
_symmetry.space_group_name_H-M   'P 1'
#
loop_
_entity.id
_entity.type
_entity.pdbx_description
1 polymer ?
#
loop_
_entity_poly.entity_id
_entity_poly.type
_entity_poly.pdbx_seq_one_letter_code
_entity_poly.pdbx_strand_id
1 'polypeptide(L)'
;MTSLLEPAQSDRSAPLAEALDEVRRSAQSLLADLGDRPRALRIRAGDVVVEMEWTEQQRAVAAAPAEPRPAEPKPAEETAKGSEIRAPIVGTFYRAAEPGAAPFVSEGDQVQRGQQVGIVEAMKLMIPVEAEADGRIVAAIAADGAPVEFGEPLFRIEPSAA
;
A
#
# COMPACT_ATOMS: atom_id res chain seq x y z
N MET A 1 67.61 10.31 0.05
CA MET A 1 66.88 10.08 1.31
C MET A 1 65.86 11.20 1.45
N THR A 2 64.84 11.19 0.58
CA THR A 2 63.84 12.26 0.49
C THR A 2 62.48 11.59 0.51
N SER A 3 61.91 11.44 1.71
CA SER A 3 60.57 10.94 1.93
C SER A 3 59.61 12.10 1.64
N LEU A 4 58.83 11.97 0.56
CA LEU A 4 57.71 12.86 0.28
C LEU A 4 56.61 12.58 1.31
N LEU A 5 56.20 13.62 2.05
CA LEU A 5 54.96 13.64 2.81
C LEU A 5 53.79 13.56 1.80
N GLU A 6 53.00 12.50 1.86
CA GLU A 6 51.67 12.46 1.25
C GLU A 6 50.70 13.33 2.07
N PRO A 7 49.89 14.20 1.43
CA PRO A 7 48.95 15.05 2.16
C PRO A 7 47.78 14.22 2.69
N ALA A 8 47.36 14.58 3.90
CA ALA A 8 46.24 14.00 4.64
C ALA A 8 45.01 13.80 3.74
N GLN A 9 44.57 12.53 3.66
CA GLN A 9 43.23 12.14 3.25
C GLN A 9 42.25 12.92 4.15
N SER A 10 41.75 14.06 3.67
CA SER A 10 40.70 14.80 4.36
C SER A 10 39.51 13.87 4.52
N ASP A 11 39.15 13.61 5.78
CA ASP A 11 38.14 12.66 6.21
C ASP A 11 36.77 13.08 5.66
N ARG A 12 36.47 12.61 4.45
CA ARG A 12 35.26 12.95 3.70
C ARG A 12 34.00 12.38 4.36
N SER A 13 34.17 11.50 5.34
CA SER A 13 33.17 10.88 6.21
C SER A 13 32.72 11.75 7.38
N ALA A 14 33.60 12.60 7.93
CA ALA A 14 33.28 13.52 9.02
C ALA A 14 32.06 14.43 8.77
N PRO A 15 31.92 15.13 7.62
CA PRO A 15 30.79 16.02 7.38
C PRO A 15 29.45 15.28 7.22
N LEU A 16 29.47 14.04 6.74
CA LEU A 16 28.27 13.22 6.63
C LEU A 16 27.85 12.70 8.01
N ALA A 17 28.79 12.27 8.84
CA ALA A 17 28.52 11.80 10.20
C ALA A 17 27.91 12.92 11.05
N GLU A 18 28.45 14.13 10.96
CA GLU A 18 27.94 15.30 11.69
C GLU A 18 26.53 15.70 11.24
N ALA A 19 26.28 15.69 9.91
CA ALA A 19 24.95 15.92 9.37
C ALA A 19 23.92 14.86 9.80
N LEU A 20 24.33 13.58 9.85
CA LEU A 20 23.47 12.49 10.33
C LEU A 20 23.18 12.60 11.83
N ASP A 21 24.17 13.01 12.63
CA ASP A 21 23.97 13.25 14.07
C ASP A 21 23.02 14.43 14.33
N GLU A 22 23.08 15.48 13.52
CA GLU A 22 22.17 16.63 13.60
C GLU A 22 20.74 16.25 13.19
N VAL A 23 20.58 15.50 12.09
CA VAL A 23 19.30 14.93 11.66
C VAL A 23 18.71 14.05 12.76
N ARG A 24 19.51 13.17 13.37
CA ARG A 24 19.08 12.30 14.46
C ARG A 24 18.59 13.09 15.66
N ARG A 25 19.33 14.12 16.07
CA ARG A 25 18.98 14.95 17.25
C ARG A 25 17.67 15.71 17.01
N SER A 26 17.52 16.28 15.82
CA SER A 26 16.30 17.00 15.42
C SER A 26 15.09 16.06 15.36
N ALA A 27 15.27 14.85 14.80
CA ALA A 27 14.24 13.82 14.77
C ALA A 27 13.76 13.44 16.18
N GLN A 28 14.71 13.22 17.10
CA GLN A 28 14.41 12.80 18.48
C GLN A 28 13.67 13.89 19.26
N SER A 29 14.02 15.17 19.07
CA SER A 29 13.31 16.28 19.71
C SER A 29 11.86 16.37 19.21
N LEU A 30 11.64 16.30 17.89
CA LEU A 30 10.30 16.36 17.30
C LEU A 30 9.44 15.17 17.74
N LEU A 31 10.02 13.98 17.78
CA LEU A 31 9.31 12.77 18.25
C LEU A 31 9.00 12.79 19.75
N ALA A 32 9.77 13.53 20.56
CA ALA A 32 9.50 13.66 22.00
C ALA A 32 8.37 14.66 22.30
N ASP A 33 8.23 15.71 21.49
CA ASP A 33 7.12 16.67 21.59
C ASP A 33 5.81 16.11 21.03
N LEU A 34 5.90 15.12 20.13
CA LEU A 34 4.75 14.39 19.64
C LEU A 34 4.29 13.38 20.71
N GLY A 35 3.17 13.68 21.37
CA GLY A 35 2.58 12.80 22.39
C GLY A 35 2.20 11.40 21.89
N ASP A 36 1.96 11.26 20.58
CA ASP A 36 1.71 10.00 19.88
C ASP A 36 2.73 9.82 18.74
N ARG A 37 3.07 8.57 18.42
CA ARG A 37 4.01 8.29 17.32
C ARG A 37 3.37 8.62 15.96
N PRO A 38 4.04 9.42 15.10
CA PRO A 38 3.52 9.68 13.76
C PRO A 38 3.57 8.41 12.91
N ARG A 39 2.66 8.29 11.92
CA ARG A 39 2.63 7.16 10.98
C ARG A 39 3.82 7.15 10.02
N ALA A 40 4.28 8.33 9.65
CA ALA A 40 5.47 8.53 8.83
C ALA A 40 6.21 9.81 9.25
N LEU A 41 7.53 9.79 9.18
CA LEU A 41 8.42 10.92 9.43
C LEU A 41 9.35 11.04 8.25
N ARG A 42 9.33 12.22 7.65
CA ARG A 42 10.22 12.58 6.57
C ARG A 42 11.05 13.77 7.00
N ILE A 43 12.36 13.59 7.05
CA ILE A 43 13.31 14.64 7.38
C ILE A 43 14.20 14.89 6.17
N ARG A 44 14.37 16.16 5.81
CA ARG A 44 15.28 16.58 4.76
C ARG A 44 16.36 17.49 5.35
N ALA A 45 17.62 17.12 5.18
CA ALA A 45 18.78 17.94 5.50
C ALA A 45 19.71 18.01 4.28
N GLY A 46 19.70 19.15 3.59
CA GLY A 46 20.40 19.31 2.30
C GLY A 46 19.87 18.32 1.24
N ASP A 47 20.78 17.48 0.75
CA ASP A 47 20.50 16.40 -0.22
C ASP A 47 20.10 15.07 0.45
N VAL A 48 20.16 14.99 1.79
CA VAL A 48 19.83 13.78 2.54
C VAL A 48 18.35 13.81 2.89
N VAL A 49 17.62 12.78 2.45
CA VAL A 49 16.24 12.53 2.84
C VAL A 49 16.20 11.25 3.65
N VAL A 50 15.70 11.35 4.88
CA VAL A 50 15.42 10.22 5.76
C VAL A 50 13.91 10.07 5.85
N GLU A 51 13.40 8.97 5.32
CA GLU A 51 11.99 8.61 5.37
C GLU A 51 11.83 7.38 6.25
N MET A 52 10.98 7.47 7.26
CA MET A 52 10.73 6.43 8.24
C MET A 52 9.22 6.27 8.39
N GLU A 53 8.73 5.06 8.16
CA GLU A 53 7.35 4.67 8.41
C GLU A 53 7.31 3.81 9.68
N TRP A 54 6.44 4.17 10.63
CA TRP A 54 6.19 3.30 11.78
C TRP A 54 5.07 2.35 11.40
N THR A 55 5.38 1.06 11.40
CA THR A 55 4.34 0.04 11.42
C THR A 55 3.62 0.16 12.76
N GLU A 56 2.40 0.67 12.71
CA GLU A 56 1.48 0.61 13.83
C GLU A 56 1.26 -0.88 14.09
N GLN A 57 2.02 -1.43 15.06
CA GLN A 57 1.84 -2.79 15.52
C GLN A 57 0.50 -2.80 16.23
N GLN A 58 -0.53 -3.08 15.43
CA GLN A 58 -1.91 -3.12 15.83
C GLN A 58 -1.97 -3.97 17.10
N ARG A 59 -2.23 -3.30 18.22
CA ARG A 59 -2.38 -3.95 19.51
C ARG A 59 -3.56 -4.89 19.35
N ALA A 60 -3.27 -6.18 19.18
CA ALA A 60 -4.29 -7.21 19.26
C ALA A 60 -4.97 -7.01 20.62
N VAL A 61 -6.19 -6.52 20.60
CA VAL A 61 -7.08 -6.62 21.75
C VAL A 61 -7.18 -8.12 21.97
N ALA A 62 -6.56 -8.61 23.04
CA ALA A 62 -6.70 -9.98 23.46
C ALA A 62 -8.20 -10.19 23.74
N ALA A 63 -8.89 -10.75 22.76
CA ALA A 63 -10.19 -11.34 22.98
C ALA A 63 -9.97 -12.43 24.02
N ALA A 64 -10.64 -12.29 25.17
CA ALA A 64 -10.82 -13.39 26.11
C ALA A 64 -11.31 -14.62 25.31
N PRO A 65 -10.91 -15.85 25.69
CA PRO A 65 -11.26 -17.04 24.93
C PRO A 65 -12.79 -17.19 24.94
N ALA A 66 -13.43 -16.72 23.88
CA ALA A 66 -14.78 -17.05 23.55
C ALA A 66 -14.75 -18.48 23.01
N GLU A 67 -15.57 -19.34 23.61
CA GLU A 67 -15.82 -20.71 23.18
C GLU A 67 -16.04 -20.77 21.66
N PRO A 68 -15.58 -21.84 20.98
CA PRO A 68 -15.71 -21.97 19.53
C PRO A 68 -17.20 -21.99 19.15
N ARG A 69 -17.71 -20.82 18.76
CA ARG A 69 -18.98 -20.72 18.05
C ARG A 69 -18.73 -21.27 16.64
N PRO A 70 -19.56 -22.19 16.14
CA PRO A 70 -19.38 -22.73 14.79
C PRO A 70 -19.27 -21.58 13.80
N ALA A 71 -18.20 -21.58 13.00
CA ALA A 71 -18.11 -20.72 11.83
C ALA A 71 -19.33 -21.02 10.97
N GLU A 72 -20.28 -20.10 10.93
CA GLU A 72 -21.31 -20.13 9.91
C GLU A 72 -20.58 -20.08 8.56
N PRO A 73 -20.80 -21.04 7.67
CA PRO A 73 -20.28 -20.97 6.32
C PRO A 73 -20.90 -19.72 5.70
N LYS A 74 -20.09 -18.67 5.52
CA LYS A 74 -20.46 -17.53 4.68
C LYS A 74 -20.80 -18.17 3.33
N PRO A 75 -22.06 -18.08 2.85
CA PRO A 75 -22.43 -18.71 1.60
C PRO A 75 -21.44 -18.24 0.54
N ALA A 76 -20.76 -19.16 -0.11
CA ALA A 76 -20.30 -18.92 -1.46
C ALA A 76 -21.58 -18.74 -2.26
N GLU A 77 -22.12 -17.52 -2.28
CA GLU A 77 -23.11 -17.15 -3.27
C GLU A 77 -22.47 -17.53 -4.60
N GLU A 78 -23.14 -18.43 -5.29
CA GLU A 78 -22.82 -18.84 -6.65
C GLU A 78 -23.18 -17.63 -7.52
N THR A 79 -22.41 -16.54 -7.40
CA THR A 79 -22.57 -15.35 -8.22
C THR A 79 -22.33 -15.82 -9.64
N ALA A 80 -23.30 -15.60 -10.53
CA ALA A 80 -23.23 -16.02 -11.91
C ALA A 80 -21.85 -15.63 -12.50
N LYS A 81 -21.14 -16.62 -13.08
CA LYS A 81 -19.78 -16.40 -13.60
C LYS A 81 -19.75 -15.12 -14.44
N GLY A 82 -18.84 -14.22 -14.10
CA GLY A 82 -18.68 -12.93 -14.77
C GLY A 82 -19.50 -11.78 -14.17
N SER A 83 -20.20 -11.95 -13.04
CA SER A 83 -20.90 -10.84 -12.36
C SER A 83 -20.02 -10.07 -11.37
N GLU A 84 -18.79 -10.53 -11.14
CA GLU A 84 -17.85 -9.91 -10.21
C GLU A 84 -16.44 -9.90 -10.81
N ILE A 85 -15.70 -8.83 -10.58
CA ILE A 85 -14.26 -8.76 -10.85
C ILE A 85 -13.56 -9.03 -9.53
N ARG A 86 -12.64 -10.00 -9.53
CA ARG A 86 -12.00 -10.53 -8.33
C ARG A 86 -10.51 -10.24 -8.28
N ALA A 87 -9.95 -10.23 -7.08
CA ALA A 87 -8.52 -10.02 -6.87
C ALA A 87 -7.70 -11.19 -7.45
N PRO A 88 -6.74 -10.91 -8.35
CA PRO A 88 -5.92 -11.95 -8.97
C PRO A 88 -4.81 -12.47 -8.06
N ILE A 89 -4.53 -11.77 -6.96
CA ILE A 89 -3.47 -12.07 -6.00
C ILE A 89 -3.80 -11.46 -4.63
N VAL A 90 -3.11 -11.93 -3.59
CA VAL A 90 -3.11 -11.30 -2.26
C VAL A 90 -2.29 -10.01 -2.31
N GLY A 91 -2.84 -8.91 -1.79
CA GLY A 91 -2.14 -7.63 -1.77
C GLY A 91 -3.01 -6.47 -1.28
N THR A 92 -2.67 -5.25 -1.67
CA THR A 92 -3.46 -4.05 -1.39
C THR A 92 -4.15 -3.57 -2.65
N PHE A 93 -5.47 -3.46 -2.64
CA PHE A 93 -6.25 -3.02 -3.79
C PHE A 93 -6.29 -1.49 -3.88
N TYR A 94 -6.05 -0.94 -5.08
CA TYR A 94 -6.24 0.47 -5.37
C TYR A 94 -7.12 0.69 -6.59
N ARG A 95 -7.94 1.73 -6.51
CA ARG A 95 -8.86 2.15 -7.56
C ARG A 95 -8.24 3.09 -8.58
N ALA A 96 -7.08 3.67 -8.29
CA ALA A 96 -6.36 4.60 -9.15
C ALA A 96 -4.91 4.15 -9.36
N ALA A 97 -4.25 4.69 -10.39
CA ALA A 97 -2.86 4.35 -10.72
C ALA A 97 -1.85 4.86 -9.69
N GLU A 98 -2.19 5.95 -9.00
CA GLU A 98 -1.37 6.60 -7.98
C GLU A 98 -2.27 7.38 -7.00
N PRO A 99 -1.79 7.70 -5.79
CA PRO A 99 -2.55 8.45 -4.81
C PRO A 99 -3.03 9.81 -5.35
N GLY A 100 -4.33 10.07 -5.26
CA GLY A 100 -4.94 11.33 -5.69
C GLY A 100 -5.27 11.43 -7.19
N ALA A 101 -4.91 10.43 -8.00
CA ALA A 101 -5.37 10.33 -9.38
C ALA A 101 -6.85 9.90 -9.47
N ALA A 102 -7.45 10.10 -10.64
CA ALA A 102 -8.79 9.60 -10.92
C ALA A 102 -8.82 8.06 -10.88
N PRO A 103 -9.92 7.44 -10.43
CA PRO A 103 -10.06 5.99 -10.48
C PRO A 103 -10.08 5.50 -11.93
N PHE A 104 -9.62 4.28 -12.18
CA PHE A 104 -9.67 3.65 -13.50
C PHE A 104 -11.12 3.54 -14.00
N VAL A 105 -12.05 3.25 -13.08
CA VAL A 105 -13.49 3.15 -13.35
C VAL A 105 -14.32 3.67 -12.17
N SER A 106 -15.51 4.17 -12.49
CA SER A 106 -16.55 4.60 -11.55
C SER A 106 -17.80 3.74 -11.68
N GLU A 107 -18.65 3.78 -10.66
CA GLU A 107 -19.95 3.12 -10.73
C GLU A 107 -20.78 3.71 -11.86
N GLY A 108 -21.35 2.83 -12.67
CA GLY A 108 -22.10 3.18 -13.87
C GLY A 108 -21.29 3.16 -15.16
N ASP A 109 -19.97 3.06 -15.11
CA ASP A 109 -19.11 2.99 -16.31
C ASP A 109 -19.25 1.65 -17.03
N GLN A 110 -19.12 1.67 -18.36
CA GLN A 110 -18.98 0.45 -19.15
C GLN A 110 -17.52 0.00 -19.17
N VAL A 111 -17.31 -1.30 -19.05
CA VAL A 111 -16.00 -1.96 -19.13
C VAL A 111 -16.01 -3.04 -20.18
N GLN A 112 -14.87 -3.21 -20.84
CA GLN A 112 -14.64 -4.29 -21.79
C GLN A 112 -13.80 -5.40 -21.16
N ARG A 113 -13.95 -6.63 -21.64
CA ARG A 113 -13.05 -7.71 -21.24
C ARG A 113 -11.58 -7.32 -21.48
N GLY A 114 -10.74 -7.49 -20.47
CA GLY A 114 -9.32 -7.11 -20.48
C GLY A 114 -9.07 -5.64 -20.14
N GLN A 115 -10.11 -4.81 -19.98
CA GLN A 115 -9.92 -3.43 -19.53
C GLN A 115 -9.45 -3.42 -18.09
N GLN A 116 -8.40 -2.65 -17.80
CA GLN A 116 -7.91 -2.44 -16.44
C GLN A 116 -8.91 -1.59 -15.64
N VAL A 117 -9.30 -2.09 -14.47
CA VAL A 117 -10.28 -1.46 -13.57
C VAL A 117 -9.69 -1.09 -12.20
N GLY A 118 -8.44 -1.50 -11.94
CA GLY A 118 -7.75 -1.28 -10.67
C GLY A 118 -6.34 -1.84 -10.71
N ILE A 119 -5.67 -1.81 -9.56
CA ILE A 119 -4.40 -2.48 -9.33
C ILE A 119 -4.42 -3.20 -7.98
N VAL A 120 -3.66 -4.28 -7.86
CA VAL A 120 -3.29 -4.88 -6.58
C VAL A 120 -1.79 -4.75 -6.41
N GLU A 121 -1.37 -4.08 -5.34
CA GLU A 121 0.01 -4.01 -4.93
C GLU A 121 0.39 -5.28 -4.17
N ALA A 122 1.34 -6.05 -4.73
CA ALA A 122 1.91 -7.20 -4.07
C ALA A 122 3.44 -7.14 -4.17
N MET A 123 4.14 -7.12 -3.04
CA MET A 123 5.60 -7.08 -2.99
C MET A 123 6.22 -5.94 -3.82
N LYS A 124 5.64 -4.73 -3.74
CA LYS A 124 6.02 -3.53 -4.53
C LYS A 124 5.75 -3.62 -6.04
N LEU A 125 5.02 -4.63 -6.51
CA LEU A 125 4.56 -4.72 -7.89
C LEU A 125 3.10 -4.27 -7.98
N MET A 126 2.82 -3.35 -8.90
CA MET A 126 1.47 -2.89 -9.21
C MET A 126 0.88 -3.79 -10.30
N ILE A 127 0.13 -4.81 -9.89
CA ILE A 127 -0.44 -5.80 -10.81
C ILE A 127 -1.81 -5.30 -11.27
N PRO A 128 -2.08 -5.18 -12.58
CA PRO A 128 -3.38 -4.73 -13.07
C PRO A 128 -4.49 -5.72 -12.71
N VAL A 129 -5.65 -5.18 -12.33
CA VAL A 129 -6.90 -5.93 -12.24
C VAL A 129 -7.69 -5.66 -13.51
N GLU A 130 -8.04 -6.69 -14.24
CA GLU A 130 -8.74 -6.59 -15.53
C GLU A 130 -10.17 -7.13 -15.44
N ALA A 131 -11.10 -6.55 -16.19
CA ALA A 131 -12.46 -7.07 -16.30
C ALA A 131 -12.47 -8.41 -17.07
N GLU A 132 -13.16 -9.42 -16.54
CA GLU A 132 -13.23 -10.76 -17.16
C GLU A 132 -14.29 -10.87 -18.27
N ALA A 133 -15.21 -9.91 -18.33
CA ALA A 133 -16.32 -9.84 -19.27
C ALA A 133 -16.67 -8.38 -19.59
N ASP A 134 -17.35 -8.17 -20.72
CA ASP A 134 -17.97 -6.89 -21.06
C ASP A 134 -19.17 -6.65 -20.14
N GLY A 135 -19.34 -5.40 -19.69
CA GLY A 135 -20.44 -5.08 -18.79
C GLY A 135 -20.38 -3.69 -18.21
N ARG A 136 -21.16 -3.47 -17.15
CA ARG A 136 -21.25 -2.20 -16.44
C ARG A 136 -20.82 -2.37 -15.00
N ILE A 137 -19.98 -1.46 -14.47
CA ILE A 137 -19.67 -1.42 -13.04
C ILE A 137 -20.94 -1.03 -12.28
N VAL A 138 -21.38 -1.90 -11.38
CA VAL A 138 -22.57 -1.65 -10.54
C VAL A 138 -22.15 -1.10 -9.18
N ALA A 139 -21.08 -1.65 -8.60
CA ALA A 139 -20.60 -1.24 -7.28
C ALA A 139 -19.11 -1.59 -7.09
N ALA A 140 -18.39 -0.75 -6.34
CA ALA A 140 -17.10 -1.13 -5.75
C ALA A 140 -17.35 -1.85 -4.41
N ILE A 141 -16.90 -3.11 -4.31
CA ILE A 141 -17.07 -3.95 -3.13
C ILE A 141 -15.90 -3.73 -2.16
N ALA A 142 -14.68 -3.73 -2.68
CA ALA A 142 -13.48 -3.44 -1.91
C ALA A 142 -13.22 -1.94 -1.81
N ALA A 143 -12.78 -1.49 -0.64
CA ALA A 143 -12.37 -0.10 -0.43
C ALA A 143 -10.99 0.17 -1.04
N ASP A 144 -10.75 1.43 -1.43
CA ASP A 144 -9.44 1.87 -1.91
C ASP A 144 -8.39 1.80 -0.79
N GLY A 145 -7.25 1.19 -1.07
CA GLY A 145 -6.19 0.93 -0.10
C GLY A 145 -6.47 -0.23 0.86
N ALA A 146 -7.49 -1.05 0.61
CA ALA A 146 -7.81 -2.20 1.45
C ALA A 146 -6.93 -3.43 1.15
N PRO A 147 -6.55 -4.22 2.17
CA PRO A 147 -5.96 -5.53 1.93
C PRO A 147 -7.01 -6.47 1.33
N VAL A 148 -6.60 -7.28 0.37
CA VAL A 148 -7.47 -8.23 -0.34
C VAL A 148 -6.78 -9.59 -0.49
N GLU A 149 -7.58 -10.66 -0.47
CA GLU A 149 -7.13 -12.03 -0.69
C GLU A 149 -7.38 -12.50 -2.13
N PHE A 150 -6.72 -13.59 -2.54
CA PHE A 150 -6.95 -14.18 -3.86
C PHE A 150 -8.43 -14.57 -4.04
N GLY A 151 -9.04 -14.12 -5.13
CA GLY A 151 -10.44 -14.40 -5.46
C GLY A 151 -11.46 -13.55 -4.71
N GLU A 152 -11.02 -12.62 -3.86
CA GLU A 152 -11.90 -11.69 -3.15
C GLU A 152 -12.59 -10.74 -4.15
N PRO A 153 -13.93 -10.54 -4.07
CA PRO A 153 -14.64 -9.63 -4.96
C PRO A 153 -14.23 -8.18 -4.76
N LEU A 154 -13.84 -7.51 -5.86
CA LEU A 154 -13.43 -6.10 -5.88
C LEU A 154 -14.52 -5.20 -6.43
N PHE A 155 -15.17 -5.64 -7.52
CA PHE A 155 -16.29 -4.94 -8.14
C PHE A 155 -17.42 -5.90 -8.45
N ARG A 156 -18.65 -5.39 -8.40
CA ARG A 156 -19.83 -6.04 -9.00
C ARG A 156 -20.05 -5.47 -10.38
N ILE A 157 -20.28 -6.34 -11.36
CA ILE A 157 -20.58 -5.97 -12.73
C ILE A 157 -21.90 -6.58 -13.18
N GLU A 158 -22.66 -5.82 -13.97
CA GLU A 158 -23.79 -6.33 -14.74
C GLU A 158 -23.24 -6.73 -16.12
N PRO A 159 -23.11 -8.03 -16.42
CA PRO A 159 -22.54 -8.48 -17.68
C PRO A 159 -23.47 -8.09 -18.83
N SER A 160 -22.91 -7.48 -19.87
CA SER A 160 -23.62 -7.33 -21.13
C SER A 160 -23.57 -8.68 -21.83
N ALA A 161 -24.73 -9.28 -22.13
CA ALA A 161 -24.77 -10.54 -22.87
C ALA A 161 -24.01 -10.39 -24.19
N ALA A 162 -23.02 -11.26 -24.42
CA ALA A 162 -22.26 -11.35 -25.67
C ALA A 162 -23.12 -11.95 -26.80
#